data_AF-A4WN80-F1
#
_entry.id   AF-A4WN80-F1
#
_cell.length_a   1.000
_cell.length_b   1.000
_cell.length_c   1.000
_cell.angle_alpha   90.00
_cell.angle_beta   90.00
_cell.angle_gamma   90.00
#
_symmetry.space_group_name_H-M   'P 1'
#
loop_
_entity.id
_entity.type
_entity.pdbx_description
1 polymer ?
#
loop_
_entity_poly.entity_id
_entity_poly.type
_entity_poly.pdbx_seq_one_letter_code
_entity_poly.pdbx_strand_id
1 'polypeptide(L)' 'MVSLQAVLGPHAYFIQRYGVSPYEDVETAIEKLRKVAPHLAKLLEEVTRR' A
#
# COMPACT_ATOMS: atom_id res chain seq x y z
N MET A 1 13.72 -1.05 1.00
CA MET A 1 12.28 -1.35 1.04
C MET A 1 11.69 -1.18 -0.35
N VAL A 2 10.74 -2.03 -0.73
CA VAL A 2 10.07 -1.98 -2.04
C VAL A 2 8.94 -0.94 -1.95
N SER A 3 8.77 -0.11 -2.99
CA SER A 3 7.68 0.87 -3.02
C SER A 3 6.35 0.24 -3.43
N LEU A 4 5.24 0.87 -3.07
CA LEU A 4 3.91 0.46 -3.57
C LEU A 4 3.85 0.41 -5.10
N GLN A 5 4.49 1.35 -5.78
CA GLN A 5 4.56 1.36 -7.23
C GLN A 5 5.28 0.14 -7.79
N ALA A 6 6.32 -0.37 -7.13
CA ALA A 6 7.01 -1.57 -7.56
C ALA A 6 6.17 -2.85 -7.36
N VAL A 7 5.28 -2.88 -6.35
CA VAL A 7 4.38 -4.01 -6.09
C VAL A 7 3.12 -3.98 -6.94
N LEU A 8 2.44 -2.83 -7.00
CA LEU A 8 1.11 -2.68 -7.58
C LEU A 8 1.14 -2.04 -8.98
N GLY A 9 2.30 -1.56 -9.42
CA GLY A 9 2.45 -0.88 -10.70
C GLY A 9 1.54 0.36 -10.79
N PRO A 10 0.82 0.55 -11.92
CA PRO A 10 -0.11 1.66 -12.10
C PRO A 10 -1.23 1.73 -11.07
N HIS A 11 -1.57 0.60 -10.44
CA HIS A 11 -2.65 0.57 -9.44
C HIS A 11 -2.25 1.29 -8.15
N ALA A 12 -0.97 1.49 -7.85
CA ALA A 12 -0.55 2.19 -6.62
C ALA A 12 -1.18 3.59 -6.44
N TYR A 13 -1.53 4.27 -7.54
CA TYR A 13 -2.17 5.59 -7.51
C TYR A 13 -3.59 5.57 -6.93
N PHE A 14 -4.30 4.43 -6.93
CA PHE A 14 -5.62 4.36 -6.29
C PHE A 14 -5.53 4.59 -4.77
N ILE A 15 -4.37 4.33 -4.15
CA ILE A 15 -4.18 4.40 -2.70
C ILE A 15 -4.00 5.85 -2.23
N GLN A 16 -3.71 6.80 -3.13
CA GLN A 16 -3.54 8.22 -2.79
C GLN A 16 -4.75 8.84 -2.09
N ARG A 17 -5.97 8.38 -2.42
CA ARG A 17 -7.21 8.83 -1.75
C ARG A 17 -7.26 8.50 -0.25
N TYR A 18 -6.37 7.64 0.23
CA TYR A 18 -6.23 7.26 1.64
C TYR A 18 -5.02 7.94 2.31
N GLY A 19 -4.40 8.93 1.65
CA GLY A 19 -3.25 9.67 2.21
C GLY A 19 -1.93 8.92 2.14
N VAL A 20 -1.81 7.96 1.21
CA VAL A 20 -0.59 7.16 1.00
C VAL A 20 -0.02 7.44 -0.38
N SER A 21 1.27 7.74 -0.46
CA SER A 21 1.96 7.96 -1.73
C SER A 21 2.33 6.64 -2.41
N PRO A 22 2.22 6.52 -3.75
CA PRO A 22 2.67 5.35 -4.51
C PRO A 22 4.17 5.05 -4.36
N TYR A 23 4.94 6.06 -3.97
CA TYR A 23 6.39 5.95 -3.78
C TYR A 23 6.77 5.58 -2.35
N GLU A 24 5.80 5.51 -1.43
CA GLU A 24 6.06 5.03 -0.08
C GLU A 24 6.42 3.54 -0.09
N ASP A 25 7.25 3.21 0.89
CA ASP A 25 7.53 1.84 1.28
C ASP A 25 6.23 1.11 1.66
N VAL A 26 6.17 -0.18 1.32
CA VAL A 26 5.04 -1.06 1.60
C VAL A 26 4.68 -1.13 3.09
N GLU A 27 5.65 -1.22 3.99
CA GLU A 27 5.37 -1.32 5.44
C GLU A 27 4.71 -0.04 5.96
N THR A 28 5.26 1.12 5.61
CA THR A 28 4.72 2.44 5.95
C THR A 28 3.31 2.60 5.38
N ALA A 29 3.09 2.16 4.13
CA ALA A 29 1.76 2.18 3.52
C ALA A 29 0.76 1.30 4.28
N ILE A 30 1.15 0.10 4.70
CA ILE A 30 0.31 -0.80 5.49
C ILE A 30 -0.07 -0.15 6.82
N GLU A 31 0.89 0.45 7.55
CA GLU A 31 0.62 1.13 8.82
C GLU A 31 -0.37 2.29 8.68
N LYS A 32 -0.23 3.09 7.61
CA LYS A 32 -1.16 4.17 7.30
C LYS A 32 -2.55 3.62 6.94
N LEU A 33 -2.61 2.62 6.07
CA LEU A 33 -3.87 2.02 5.63
C LEU A 33 -4.62 1.32 6.76
N ARG A 34 -3.94 0.74 7.75
CA ARG A 34 -4.59 0.13 8.92
C ARG A 34 -5.54 1.09 9.64
N LYS A 35 -5.25 2.40 9.61
CA LYS A 35 -6.06 3.43 10.29
C LYS A 35 -7.31 3.86 9.51
N VAL A 36 -7.26 3.81 8.17
CA VAL A 36 -8.29 4.43 7.31
C VAL A 36 -8.97 3.44 6.35
N ALA A 37 -8.29 2.35 5.99
CA ALA A 37 -8.76 1.32 5.05
C ALA A 37 -8.11 -0.04 5.39
N PRO A 38 -8.51 -0.69 6.50
CA PRO A 38 -7.86 -1.90 7.00
C PRO A 38 -7.94 -3.09 6.03
N HIS A 39 -8.98 -3.14 5.18
CA HIS A 39 -9.11 -4.15 4.13
C HIS A 39 -8.01 -4.02 3.05
N LEU A 40 -7.57 -2.80 2.74
CA LEU A 40 -6.46 -2.57 1.80
C LEU A 40 -5.11 -2.90 2.42
N ALA A 41 -4.94 -2.61 3.72
CA ALA A 41 -3.74 -3.04 4.44
C ALA A 41 -3.60 -4.56 4.41
N LYS A 42 -4.70 -5.29 4.68
CA LYS A 42 -4.72 -6.76 4.60
C LYS A 42 -4.43 -7.27 3.18
N LEU A 43 -5.03 -6.67 2.16
CA LEU A 43 -4.75 -7.01 0.77
C LEU A 43 -3.26 -6.84 0.45
N LEU A 44 -2.67 -5.70 0.85
CA LEU A 44 -1.25 -5.41 0.66
C LEU A 44 -0.36 -6.45 1.35
N GLU A 45 -0.65 -6.79 2.60
CA GLU A 45 0.05 -7.85 3.35
C GLU A 45 -0.01 -9.21 2.64
N GLU A 46 -1.15 -9.55 2.02
CA GLU A 46 -1.33 -10.81 1.29
C GLU A 46 -0.54 -10.82 -0.03
N VAL A 47 -0.56 -9.73 -0.80
CA VAL A 47 0.18 -9.67 -2.08
C VAL A 47 1.68 -9.56 -1.91
N THR A 48 2.18 -9.02 -0.79
CA THR A 48 3.62 -8.85 -0.54
C THR A 48 4.26 -10.05 0.17
N ARG A 49 3.46 -11.00 0.67
CA ARG A 49 3.94 -12.26 1.30
C ARG A 49 4.25 -13.37 0.30
N ARG A 50 4.07 -13.13 -1.00
CA ARG A 50 4.40 -14.05 -2.09
C ARG A 50 5.89 -14.00 -2.44
#